data_AF-A0A843LZ89-F1
#
_entry.id   AF-A0A843LZ89-F1
#
_cell.length_a   1.000
_cell.length_b   1.000
_cell.length_c   1.000
_cell.angle_alpha   90.00
_cell.angle_beta   90.00
_cell.angle_gamma   90.00
#
_symmetry.space_group_name_H-M   'P 1'
#
loop_
_entity.id
_entity.type
_entity.pdbx_description
1 polymer ?
#
loop_
_entity_poly.entity_id
_entity_poly.type
_entity_poly.pdbx_seq_one_letter_code
_entity_poly.pdbx_strand_id
1 'polypeptide(L)' 'MEEYENLLNRAIDQLPPEVFEHKRFKIPKAYSDIQGNRTFIKNFKDVAEDLNRDPQHVL' A
#
# COMPACT_ATOMS: atom_id res chain seq x y z
N MET A 1 -13.54 -20.32 32.04
CA MET A 1 -13.47 -20.41 30.56
C MET A 1 -14.35 -19.33 29.94
N GLU A 2 -15.59 -19.15 30.42
CA GLU A 2 -16.50 -18.08 29.98
C GLU A 2 -15.95 -16.65 30.12
N GLU A 3 -15.20 -16.35 31.19
CA GLU A 3 -14.64 -15.00 31.40
C GLU A 3 -13.60 -14.62 30.33
N TYR A 4 -12.81 -15.59 29.87
CA TYR A 4 -11.83 -15.37 28.81
C TYR A 4 -12.52 -15.07 27.47
N GLU A 5 -13.58 -15.81 27.14
CA GLU A 5 -14.35 -15.60 25.92
C GLU A 5 -15.03 -14.22 25.91
N ASN A 6 -15.55 -13.77 27.06
CA ASN A 6 -16.14 -12.45 27.19
C ASN A 6 -15.13 -11.31 27.00
N LEU A 7 -13.91 -11.47 27.54
CA LEU A 7 -12.82 -10.51 27.35
C LEU A 7 -12.33 -10.49 25.90
N LEU A 8 -12.26 -11.65 25.25
CA LEU A 8 -11.85 -11.79 23.86
C LEU A 8 -12.85 -11.11 22.91
N ASN A 9 -14.16 -11.37 23.09
CA ASN A 9 -15.20 -10.76 22.26
C ASN A 9 -15.19 -9.23 22.38
N ARG A 10 -15.05 -8.72 23.60
CA ARG A 10 -14.93 -7.27 23.83
C ARG A 10 -13.69 -6.68 23.14
N ALA A 11 -12.57 -7.37 23.16
CA ALA A 11 -11.35 -6.90 22.50
C ALA A 11 -11.47 -6.88 20.98
N ILE A 12 -12.17 -7.87 20.40
CA ILE A 12 -12.46 -7.94 18.96
C ILE A 12 -13.43 -6.83 18.54
N ASP A 13 -14.48 -6.57 19.32
CA ASP A 13 -15.47 -5.52 19.04
C ASP A 13 -14.88 -4.10 19.13
N GLN A 14 -13.84 -3.92 19.94
CA GLN A 14 -13.13 -2.65 20.07
C GLN A 14 -12.03 -2.48 19.02
N LEU A 15 -11.69 -3.54 18.28
CA LEU A 15 -10.75 -3.41 17.18
C LEU A 15 -11.43 -2.59 16.07
N PRO A 16 -10.72 -1.63 15.45
CA PRO A 16 -11.22 -0.99 14.25
C PRO A 16 -11.54 -2.07 13.23
N PRO A 17 -12.65 -1.97 12.46
CA PRO A 17 -12.91 -2.89 11.36
C PRO A 17 -11.66 -2.92 10.52
N GLU A 18 -11.02 -4.07 10.59
CA GLU A 18 -9.85 -4.49 9.88
C GLU A 18 -9.67 -3.66 8.60
N VAL A 19 -8.66 -2.79 8.58
CA VAL A 19 -8.14 -2.20 7.33
C VAL A 19 -7.41 -3.33 6.59
N PHE A 20 -8.14 -4.41 6.32
CA PHE A 20 -7.71 -5.60 5.61
C PHE A 20 -7.96 -5.40 4.13
N GLU A 21 -7.74 -4.18 3.64
CA GLU A 21 -7.08 -4.09 2.35
C GLU A 21 -5.62 -4.54 2.53
N HIS A 22 -5.42 -5.83 2.84
CA HIS A 22 -4.30 -6.58 2.29
C HIS A 22 -4.51 -6.65 0.76
N LYS A 23 -4.57 -5.48 0.10
CA LYS A 23 -4.30 -5.37 -1.33
C LYS A 23 -2.88 -5.86 -1.46
N ARG A 24 -2.76 -7.15 -1.76
CA ARG A 24 -1.53 -7.83 -2.12
C ARG A 24 -0.74 -6.85 -2.98
N PHE A 25 0.50 -6.54 -2.59
CA PHE A 25 1.32 -5.54 -3.26
C PHE A 25 1.23 -5.73 -4.78
N LYS A 26 0.52 -4.80 -5.44
CA LYS A 26 0.32 -4.85 -6.88
C LYS A 26 1.36 -3.94 -7.47
N ILE A 27 2.30 -4.52 -8.22
CA ILE A 27 3.37 -3.77 -8.85
C ILE A 27 2.73 -2.73 -9.79
N PRO A 28 2.92 -1.42 -9.54
CA PRO A 28 2.33 -0.39 -10.39
C PRO A 28 2.99 -0.44 -11.77
N LYS A 29 2.19 -0.28 -12.82
CA LYS A 29 2.72 -0.26 -14.20
C LYS A 29 3.37 1.10 -14.45
N ALA A 30 4.67 1.12 -14.68
CA ALA A 30 5.35 2.33 -15.14
C ALA A 30 5.04 2.58 -16.62
N TYR A 31 4.60 3.79 -16.94
CA TYR A 31 4.44 4.28 -18.30
C TYR A 31 5.69 5.05 -18.67
N SER A 32 6.58 4.40 -19.42
CA SER A 32 7.81 5.00 -19.92
C SER A 32 7.76 5.25 -21.42
N ASP A 33 8.24 6.42 -21.84
CA ASP A 33 8.52 6.74 -23.23
C ASP A 33 10.03 6.85 -23.42
N ILE A 34 10.54 6.23 -24.47
CA ILE A 34 11.95 6.29 -24.84
C ILE A 34 12.08 7.27 -26.01
N GLN A 35 12.81 8.37 -25.79
CA GLN A 35 13.14 9.35 -26.82
C GLN A 35 14.66 9.38 -27.02
N GLY A 36 15.13 8.63 -28.03
CA GLY A 36 16.55 8.52 -28.34
C GLY A 36 17.33 7.89 -27.18
N ASN A 37 18.23 8.66 -26.55
CA ASN A 37 19.01 8.22 -25.38
C ASN A 37 18.38 8.60 -24.02
N ARG A 38 17.16 9.15 -24.01
CA ARG A 38 16.44 9.56 -22.79
C ARG A 38 15.20 8.70 -22.59
N THR A 39 14.95 8.30 -21.36
CA THR A 39 13.74 7.58 -20.95
C THR A 39 12.94 8.47 -19.99
N PHE A 40 11.69 8.73 -20.30
CA PHE A 40 10.78 9.53 -19.49
C PHE A 40 9.73 8.64 -18.85
N ILE A 41 9.56 8.70 -17.54
CA ILE A 41 8.49 7.99 -16.82
C ILE A 41 7.36 9.00 -16.55
N LYS A 42 6.20 8.82 -17.21
CA LYS A 42 5.07 9.75 -17.11
C LYS A 42 4.37 9.71 -15.76
N ASN A 43 4.29 8.54 -15.15
CA ASN A 43 3.56 8.30 -13.89
C ASN A 43 4.49 8.02 -12.71
N PHE A 44 5.65 8.66 -12.67
CA PHE A 44 6.64 8.43 -11.61
C PHE A 44 6.09 8.73 -10.21
N LYS A 45 5.32 9.82 -10.06
CA LYS A 45 4.69 10.21 -8.79
C LYS A 45 3.69 9.16 -8.32
N ASP A 46 2.82 8.70 -9.23
CA ASP A 46 1.80 7.69 -8.92
C ASP A 46 2.45 6.36 -8.51
N VAL A 47 3.56 5.98 -9.16
CA VAL A 47 4.35 4.81 -8.77
C VAL A 47 4.94 4.98 -7.37
N ALA A 48 5.50 6.14 -7.03
CA ALA A 48 6.05 6.38 -5.70
C ALA A 48 4.96 6.35 -4.61
N GLU A 49 3.78 6.90 -4.89
CA GLU A 49 2.61 6.89 -4.00
C GLU A 49 2.06 5.46 -3.79
N ASP A 50 1.93 4.67 -4.86
CA ASP A 50 1.54 3.26 -4.79
C ASP A 50 2.54 2.40 -3.99
N LEU A 51 3.82 2.78 -4.00
CA LEU A 51 4.88 2.16 -3.19
C LEU A 51 4.90 2.65 -1.73
N ASN A 52 4.08 3.65 -1.39
CA ASN A 52 4.09 4.34 -0.11
C ASN A 52 5.49 4.88 0.24
N ARG A 53 6.18 5.49 -0.75
CA ARG A 53 7.52 6.06 -0.62
C ARG A 53 7.54 7.51 -1.07
N ASP A 54 8.43 8.30 -0.46
CA ASP A 54 8.74 9.62 -0.95
C ASP A 54 9.37 9.52 -2.36
N PRO A 55 8.92 10.31 -3.35
CA PRO A 55 9.49 10.30 -4.70
C PRO A 55 11.02 10.49 -4.73
N GLN A 56 11.59 11.22 -3.77
CA GLN A 56 13.02 11.47 -3.67
C GLN A 56 13.82 10.20 -3.32
N HIS A 57 13.21 9.23 -2.65
CA HIS A 57 13.85 7.94 -2.37
C HIS A 57 13.87 6.98 -3.57
N VAL A 58 13.08 7.26 -4.61
CA VAL A 58 12.92 6.43 -5.81
C VAL A 58 13.65 7.02 -7.02
N LEU A 59 14.14 8.27 -6.89
CA LEU A 59 14.83 9.07 -7.92
C LEU A 59 16.30 8.68 -8.10
#